data_AF-A0AAW2ATH5-F1
#
_entry.id   AF-A0AAW2ATH5-F1
#
_cell.length_a   1.000
_cell.length_b   1.000
_cell.length_c   1.000
_cell.angle_alpha   90.00
_cell.angle_beta   90.00
_cell.angle_gamma   90.00
#
_symmetry.space_group_name_H-M   'P 1'
#
loop_
_entity.id
_entity.type
_entity.pdbx_description
1 polymer ?
#
loop_
_entity_poly.entity_id
_entity_poly.type
_entity_poly.pdbx_seq_one_letter_code
_entity_poly.pdbx_strand_id
1 'polypeptide(L)'
;MEDQDISIMEYPRSYINLFEYVERNRSNLTETEVKLITRGLIVALHHCMSRGVYRRTHMKNILVHTNTLHVKLMDFGDALLVEERRDDEPLLISAIRKYAEWATTEDLRVLLDELVPRISSCFWIRPRVSKECLDLLEHLHDVKSRMTLQAMLKHDWFKRKTEA
;
A
#
# COMPACT_ATOMS: atom_id res chain seq x y z
N MET A 1 -38.47 7.21 2.91
CA MET A 1 -37.72 6.15 3.61
C MET A 1 -36.55 5.90 2.69
N GLU A 2 -35.34 6.32 3.07
CA GLU A 2 -34.16 6.11 2.23
C GLU A 2 -33.84 4.61 2.24
N ASP A 3 -33.64 4.03 1.05
CA ASP A 3 -33.19 2.66 0.91
C ASP A 3 -31.79 2.55 1.52
N GLN A 4 -31.62 1.65 2.49
CA GLN A 4 -30.33 1.41 3.14
C GLN A 4 -29.68 0.17 2.52
N ASP A 5 -28.56 0.37 1.84
CA ASP A 5 -27.74 -0.72 1.35
C ASP A 5 -26.90 -1.32 2.49
N ILE A 6 -27.00 -2.64 2.69
CA ILE A 6 -26.26 -3.38 3.73
C ILE A 6 -25.22 -4.28 3.05
N SER A 7 -23.94 -4.07 3.38
CA SER A 7 -22.84 -4.93 2.93
C SER A 7 -22.38 -5.86 4.06
N ILE A 8 -22.40 -7.18 3.80
CA ILE A 8 -21.90 -8.20 4.74
C ILE A 8 -20.51 -8.63 4.27
N MET A 9 -19.50 -8.38 5.10
CA MET A 9 -18.09 -8.62 4.81
C MET A 9 -17.46 -9.55 5.85
N GLU A 10 -16.32 -10.14 5.52
CA GLU A 10 -15.54 -10.88 6.50
C GLU A 10 -15.08 -9.97 7.66
N TYR A 11 -15.07 -10.51 8.88
CA TYR A 11 -14.57 -9.79 10.07
C TYR A 11 -13.59 -10.66 10.87
N PRO A 12 -12.33 -10.75 10.42
CA PRO A 12 -11.33 -11.53 11.12
C PRO A 12 -10.81 -10.78 12.37
N ARG A 13 -11.09 -11.33 13.56
CA ARG A 13 -10.76 -10.69 14.87
C ARG A 13 -9.28 -10.34 15.09
N SER A 14 -8.38 -10.98 14.36
CA SER A 14 -6.92 -10.77 14.47
C SER A 14 -6.40 -9.64 13.57
N TYR A 15 -7.29 -8.87 12.93
CA TYR A 15 -6.95 -7.71 12.13
C TYR A 15 -7.32 -6.42 12.84
N ILE A 16 -6.44 -5.44 12.71
CA ILE A 16 -6.70 -4.04 13.05
C ILE A 16 -6.32 -3.17 11.85
N ASN A 17 -6.79 -1.92 11.79
CA ASN A 17 -6.34 -1.04 10.73
C ASN A 17 -4.86 -0.65 10.94
N LEU A 18 -4.14 -0.34 9.86
CA LEU A 18 -2.71 -0.06 9.90
C LEU A 18 -2.38 1.17 10.76
N PHE A 19 -3.27 2.16 10.81
CA PHE A 19 -3.09 3.33 11.69
C PHE A 19 -3.02 2.87 13.14
N GLU A 20 -3.98 2.04 13.57
CA GLU A 20 -4.02 1.48 14.91
C GLU A 20 -2.84 0.52 15.18
N TYR A 21 -2.43 -0.28 14.20
CA TYR A 21 -1.23 -1.12 14.32
C TYR A 21 0.01 -0.29 14.64
N VAL A 22 0.19 0.81 13.91
CA VAL A 22 1.30 1.74 14.09
C VAL A 22 1.24 2.44 15.45
N GLU A 23 0.07 2.94 15.87
CA GLU A 23 -0.09 3.64 17.16
C GLU A 23 0.07 2.71 18.37
N ARG A 24 -0.31 1.42 18.24
CA ARG A 24 -0.16 0.43 19.32
C ARG A 24 1.29 -0.04 19.50
N ASN A 25 2.11 0.03 18.44
CA ASN A 25 3.52 -0.38 18.49
C ASN A 25 4.37 0.66 19.26
N ARG A 26 4.35 0.55 20.59
CA ARG A 26 5.17 1.37 21.51
C ARG A 26 6.67 1.14 21.31
N SER A 27 7.06 -0.05 20.88
CA SER A 27 8.37 -0.33 20.30
C SER A 27 8.28 -0.04 18.81
N ASN A 28 8.90 1.05 18.36
CA ASN A 28 9.03 1.47 16.96
C ASN A 28 9.05 0.29 15.95
N LEU A 29 8.49 0.50 14.76
CA LEU A 29 8.45 -0.53 13.71
C LEU A 29 9.85 -1.05 13.36
N THR A 30 9.92 -2.28 12.88
CA THR A 30 11.11 -2.81 12.19
C THR A 30 11.00 -2.58 10.69
N GLU A 31 12.14 -2.47 10.01
CA GLU A 31 12.14 -2.41 8.55
C GLU A 31 11.51 -3.68 7.93
N THR A 32 11.68 -4.83 8.58
CA THR A 32 11.04 -6.09 8.18
C THR A 32 9.52 -5.98 8.17
N GLU A 33 8.93 -5.39 9.21
CA GLU A 33 7.48 -5.18 9.28
C GLU A 33 7.00 -4.27 8.15
N VAL A 34 7.64 -3.11 7.99
CA VAL A 34 7.29 -2.14 6.93
C VAL A 34 7.43 -2.78 5.55
N LYS A 35 8.48 -3.56 5.31
CA LYS A 35 8.68 -4.30 4.06
C LYS A 35 7.58 -5.32 3.81
N LEU A 36 7.19 -6.11 4.82
CA LEU A 36 6.17 -7.15 4.68
C LEU A 36 4.79 -6.55 4.41
N ILE A 37 4.42 -5.50 5.17
CA ILE A 37 3.17 -4.76 4.98
C ILE A 37 3.14 -4.14 3.58
N THR A 38 4.20 -3.44 3.18
CA THR A 38 4.28 -2.78 1.85
C THR A 38 4.20 -3.80 0.72
N ARG A 39 4.89 -4.94 0.84
CA ARG A 39 4.81 -6.01 -0.17
C ARG A 39 3.40 -6.56 -0.30
N GLY A 40 2.74 -6.86 0.83
CA GLY A 40 1.36 -7.34 0.84
C GLY A 40 0.40 -6.32 0.22
N LEU A 41 0.61 -5.05 0.51
CA LEU A 41 -0.16 -3.95 -0.05
C LEU A 41 0.01 -3.82 -1.57
N ILE A 42 1.24 -3.86 -2.09
CA ILE A 42 1.48 -3.80 -3.53
C ILE A 42 0.80 -4.97 -4.25
N VAL A 43 0.83 -6.17 -3.67
CA VAL A 43 0.13 -7.35 -4.22
C VAL A 43 -1.39 -7.13 -4.24
N ALA A 44 -1.97 -6.62 -3.16
CA ALA A 44 -3.41 -6.33 -3.08
C ALA A 44 -3.84 -5.25 -4.09
N LEU A 45 -3.05 -4.18 -4.21
CA LEU A 45 -3.32 -3.08 -5.17
C LEU A 45 -3.15 -3.54 -6.62
N HIS A 46 -2.13 -4.35 -6.89
CA HIS A 46 -1.95 -4.96 -8.21
C HIS A 46 -3.15 -5.85 -8.58
N HIS A 47 -3.66 -6.62 -7.61
CA HIS A 47 -4.88 -7.39 -7.81
C HIS A 47 -6.09 -6.49 -8.12
N CYS A 48 -6.33 -5.43 -7.35
CA CYS A 48 -7.41 -4.48 -7.64
C CYS A 48 -7.30 -3.88 -9.05
N MET A 49 -6.11 -3.41 -9.44
CA MET A 49 -5.85 -2.86 -10.77
C MET A 49 -6.07 -3.89 -11.89
N SER A 50 -5.73 -5.17 -11.65
CA SER A 50 -6.00 -6.26 -12.60
C SER A 50 -7.48 -6.58 -12.77
N ARG A 51 -8.32 -6.13 -11.82
CA ARG A 51 -9.78 -6.24 -11.85
C ARG A 51 -10.45 -4.95 -12.33
N GLY A 52 -9.66 -3.99 -12.80
CA GLY A 52 -10.16 -2.69 -13.25
C GLY A 52 -10.67 -1.81 -12.11
N VAL A 53 -10.15 -1.96 -10.88
CA VAL A 53 -10.58 -1.18 -9.72
C VAL A 53 -9.38 -0.44 -9.13
N TYR A 54 -9.54 0.87 -8.95
CA TYR A 54 -8.63 1.69 -8.17
C TYR A 54 -9.33 2.17 -6.90
N ARG A 55 -8.61 2.20 -5.79
CA ARG A 55 -9.10 2.75 -4.54
C ARG A 55 -7.98 3.53 -3.87
N ARG A 56 -8.30 4.76 -3.44
CA ARG A 56 -7.39 5.55 -2.62
C ARG A 56 -7.03 4.81 -1.34
N THR A 57 -5.74 4.68 -1.11
CA THR A 57 -5.17 3.82 -0.08
C THR A 57 -4.51 4.68 1.00
N HIS A 58 -5.00 4.54 2.22
CA HIS A 58 -4.41 5.18 3.40
C HIS A 58 -4.49 4.23 4.60
N MET A 59 -3.73 4.51 5.66
CA MET A 59 -3.57 3.60 6.81
C MET A 59 -4.90 3.08 7.41
N LYS A 60 -5.94 3.91 7.51
CA LYS A 60 -7.25 3.47 8.04
C LYS A 60 -8.03 2.48 7.16
N ASN A 61 -7.70 2.39 5.87
CA ASN A 61 -8.35 1.49 4.90
C ASN A 61 -7.54 0.21 4.63
N ILE A 62 -6.47 0.02 5.39
CA ILE A 62 -5.59 -1.13 5.29
C ILE A 62 -5.74 -1.90 6.59
N LEU A 63 -6.21 -3.14 6.50
CA LEU A 63 -6.23 -4.07 7.63
C LEU A 63 -4.94 -4.87 7.65
N VAL A 64 -4.34 -5.01 8.83
CA VAL A 64 -3.12 -5.77 9.08
C VAL A 64 -3.39 -6.85 10.11
N HIS A 65 -3.03 -8.09 9.79
CA HIS A 65 -3.06 -9.18 10.76
C HIS A 65 -1.94 -9.00 11.79
N THR A 66 -2.28 -8.92 13.07
CA THR A 66 -1.33 -8.52 14.12
C THR A 66 -0.12 -9.44 14.27
N ASN A 67 -0.25 -10.72 13.87
CA ASN A 67 0.82 -11.72 14.07
C ASN A 67 1.57 -12.09 12.78
N THR A 68 0.93 -11.94 11.61
CA THR A 68 1.49 -12.43 10.33
C THR A 68 1.79 -11.29 9.36
N LEU A 69 1.35 -10.07 9.69
CA LEU A 69 1.44 -8.87 8.85
C LEU A 69 0.75 -9.03 7.50
N HIS A 70 -0.13 -10.01 7.35
CA HIS A 70 -0.96 -10.16 6.17
C HIS A 70 -1.87 -8.94 6.03
N VAL A 71 -1.92 -8.38 4.83
CA VAL A 71 -2.66 -7.15 4.53
C VAL A 71 -3.95 -7.46 3.81
N LYS A 72 -5.02 -6.74 4.15
CA LYS A 72 -6.27 -6.69 3.39
C LYS A 72 -6.68 -5.24 3.17
N LEU A 73 -7.20 -4.95 1.98
CA LEU A 73 -7.85 -3.66 1.72
C LEU A 73 -9.29 -3.73 2.17
N MET A 74 -9.77 -2.65 2.78
CA MET A 74 -11.18 -2.45 3.09
C MET A 74 -11.67 -1.16 2.47
N ASP A 75 -12.99 -0.97 2.45
CA ASP A 75 -13.54 0.35 2.24
C ASP A 75 -14.35 0.58 0.96
N PHE A 76 -14.02 0.03 -0.22
CA PHE A 76 -14.45 0.37 -1.62
C PHE A 76 -15.61 1.35 -2.03
N GLY A 77 -16.34 2.08 -1.17
CA GLY A 77 -17.36 3.08 -1.52
C GLY A 77 -16.85 4.22 -2.40
N ASP A 78 -15.60 4.67 -2.19
CA ASP A 78 -14.94 5.70 -3.02
C ASP A 78 -14.06 5.10 -4.13
N ALA A 79 -14.27 3.84 -4.50
CA ALA A 79 -13.47 3.21 -5.55
C ALA A 79 -13.81 3.75 -6.93
N LEU A 80 -12.79 3.89 -7.77
CA LEU A 80 -12.91 4.25 -9.18
C LEU A 80 -12.88 2.98 -10.03
N LEU A 81 -13.86 2.84 -10.92
CA LEU A 81 -13.82 1.83 -11.98
C LEU A 81 -12.85 2.30 -13.07
N VAL A 82 -11.74 1.58 -13.21
CA VAL A 82 -10.64 1.85 -14.14
C VAL A 82 -10.89 1.26 -15.52
N GLU A 83 -11.58 0.10 -15.55
CA GLU A 83 -12.05 -0.51 -16.79
C GLU A 83 -13.56 -0.64 -16.72
N GLU A 84 -14.29 0.27 -17.38
CA GLU A 84 -15.68 0.00 -17.70
C GLU A 84 -15.73 -1.07 -18.80
N ARG A 85 -16.69 -2.00 -18.69
CA ARG A 85 -17.01 -2.96 -19.77
C ARG A 85 -17.73 -2.31 -20.97
N ARG A 86 -17.67 -0.98 -21.10
CA ARG A 86 -18.28 -0.26 -22.22
C ARG A 86 -17.19 -0.06 -23.27
N ASP A 87 -17.44 -0.57 -24.47
CA ASP A 87 -16.50 -0.53 -25.60
C ASP A 87 -16.36 0.88 -26.22
N ASP A 88 -16.94 1.90 -25.57
CA ASP A 88 -17.37 3.11 -26.25
C ASP A 88 -16.29 4.21 -26.24
N GLU A 89 -15.33 4.20 -25.30
CA GLU A 89 -14.33 5.29 -25.14
C GLU A 89 -12.92 4.81 -24.75
N PRO A 90 -12.14 4.20 -25.67
CA PRO A 90 -10.82 3.65 -25.37
C PRO A 90 -9.79 4.68 -24.88
N LEU A 91 -9.87 5.93 -25.35
CA LEU A 91 -8.98 7.01 -24.92
C LEU A 91 -9.24 7.41 -23.46
N LEU A 92 -10.52 7.48 -23.05
CA LEU A 92 -10.90 7.78 -21.69
C LEU A 92 -10.45 6.66 -20.74
N ILE A 93 -10.72 5.41 -21.10
CA ILE A 93 -10.26 4.23 -20.34
C ILE A 93 -8.73 4.26 -20.17
N SER A 94 -7.99 4.57 -21.24
CA SER A 94 -6.54 4.71 -21.17
C SER A 94 -6.09 5.84 -20.22
N ALA A 95 -6.76 6.99 -20.25
CA ALA A 95 -6.46 8.12 -19.38
C ALA A 95 -6.75 7.80 -17.90
N ILE A 96 -7.90 7.20 -17.62
CA ILE A 96 -8.30 6.75 -16.27
C ILE A 96 -7.30 5.73 -15.74
N ARG A 97 -6.91 4.74 -16.56
CA ARG A 97 -5.89 3.75 -16.19
C ARG A 97 -4.55 4.38 -15.83
N LYS A 98 -4.04 5.30 -16.65
CA LYS A 98 -2.81 6.03 -16.36
C LYS A 98 -2.91 6.83 -15.06
N TYR A 99 -4.05 7.50 -14.83
CA TYR A 99 -4.30 8.21 -13.58
C TYR A 99 -4.30 7.26 -12.38
N ALA A 100 -5.01 6.13 -12.46
CA ALA A 100 -5.09 5.15 -11.40
C ALA A 100 -3.73 4.52 -11.08
N GLU A 101 -2.93 4.18 -12.10
CA GLU A 101 -1.56 3.69 -11.93
C GLU A 101 -0.68 4.73 -11.20
N TRP A 102 -0.73 5.98 -11.65
CA TRP A 102 -0.02 7.08 -11.00
C TRP A 102 -0.47 7.27 -9.55
N ALA A 103 -1.77 7.34 -9.31
CA ALA A 103 -2.33 7.61 -7.99
C ALA A 103 -2.02 6.46 -7.01
N THR A 104 -2.01 5.21 -7.47
CA THR A 104 -1.64 4.06 -6.65
C THR A 104 -0.18 4.14 -6.18
N THR A 105 0.74 4.55 -7.06
CA THR A 105 2.14 4.75 -6.69
C THR A 105 2.33 5.96 -5.76
N GLU A 106 1.48 6.99 -5.88
CA GLU A 106 1.46 8.14 -4.97
C GLU A 106 1.01 7.73 -3.56
N ASP A 107 -0.08 6.96 -3.46
CA ASP A 107 -0.57 6.44 -2.19
C ASP A 107 0.49 5.60 -1.46
N LEU A 108 1.24 4.77 -2.21
CA LEU A 108 2.35 3.98 -1.66
C LEU A 108 3.51 4.86 -1.18
N ARG A 109 3.85 5.93 -1.92
CA ARG A 109 4.86 6.90 -1.48
C ARG A 109 4.44 7.56 -0.17
N VAL A 110 3.23 8.11 -0.12
CA VAL A 110 2.70 8.78 1.08
C VAL A 110 2.72 7.84 2.28
N LEU A 111 2.28 6.59 2.08
CA LEU A 111 2.29 5.60 3.14
C LEU A 111 3.72 5.30 3.63
N LEU A 112 4.68 5.10 2.72
CA LEU A 112 6.06 4.83 3.11
C LEU A 112 6.72 6.02 3.79
N ASP A 113 6.44 7.26 3.37
CA ASP A 113 6.91 8.47 4.04
C ASP A 113 6.35 8.59 5.47
N GLU A 114 5.20 7.98 5.77
CA GLU A 114 4.67 7.87 7.12
C GLU A 114 5.31 6.70 7.89
N LEU A 115 5.47 5.53 7.28
CA LEU A 115 5.93 4.32 7.98
C LEU A 115 7.44 4.29 8.23
N VAL A 116 8.25 4.73 7.27
CA VAL A 116 9.72 4.63 7.34
C VAL A 116 10.31 5.44 8.49
N PRO A 117 9.88 6.69 8.78
CA PRO A 117 10.36 7.44 9.95
C PRO A 117 10.05 6.78 11.30
N ARG A 118 9.09 5.85 11.33
CA ARG A 118 8.71 5.10 12.54
C ARG A 118 9.53 3.83 12.73
N ILE A 119 10.48 3.53 11.83
CA ILE A 119 11.41 2.43 12.01
C ILE A 119 12.39 2.76 13.14
N SER A 120 12.57 1.83 14.07
CA SER A 120 13.43 1.95 15.26
C SER A 120 14.76 2.67 14.97
N SER A 121 14.90 3.87 15.53
CA SER A 121 16.20 4.41 15.89
C SER A 121 16.55 3.81 17.25
N CYS A 122 17.57 2.95 17.34
CA CYS A 122 18.23 2.80 18.63
C CYS A 122 18.63 4.22 19.02
N PHE A 123 18.15 4.74 20.16
CA PHE A 123 18.22 6.15 20.57
C PHE A 123 19.61 6.83 20.48
N TRP A 124 20.65 6.08 20.14
CA TRP A 124 22.06 6.48 20.00
C TRP A 124 22.64 6.33 18.57
N ILE A 125 21.93 5.75 17.61
CA ILE A 125 22.39 5.48 16.24
C ILE A 125 21.22 5.71 15.29
N ARG A 126 21.38 6.61 14.32
CA ARG A 126 20.39 6.98 13.27
C ARG A 126 19.52 5.79 12.82
N PRO A 127 18.25 6.02 12.42
CA PRO A 127 17.36 4.97 11.92
C PRO A 127 18.10 4.02 10.98
N ARG A 128 18.20 2.73 11.34
CA ARG A 128 18.84 1.71 10.51
C ARG A 128 17.88 1.31 9.40
N VAL A 129 17.65 2.23 8.48
CA VAL A 129 16.95 1.97 7.23
C VAL A 129 17.99 1.54 6.21
N SER A 130 17.74 0.44 5.51
CA SER A 130 18.63 -0.08 4.48
C SER A 130 18.77 0.89 3.30
N LYS A 131 19.89 0.80 2.58
CA LYS A 131 20.10 1.62 1.37
C LYS A 131 19.06 1.31 0.31
N GLU A 132 18.61 0.06 0.24
CA GLU A 132 17.59 -0.39 -0.70
C GLU A 132 16.20 0.17 -0.38
N CYS A 133 15.88 0.39 0.89
CA CYS A 133 14.64 1.07 1.28
C CYS A 133 14.68 2.55 0.88
N LEU A 134 15.81 3.22 1.11
CA LEU A 134 16.01 4.62 0.72
C LEU A 134 15.98 4.79 -0.80
N ASP A 135 16.62 3.87 -1.53
CA ASP A 135 16.62 3.83 -3.00
C ASP A 135 15.18 3.67 -3.55
N LEU A 136 14.36 2.79 -2.94
CA LEU A 136 12.95 2.68 -3.32
C LEU A 136 12.19 4.01 -3.11
N LEU A 137 12.40 4.66 -1.97
CA LEU A 137 11.79 5.97 -1.67
C LEU A 137 12.23 7.03 -2.69
N GLU A 138 13.52 7.07 -3.04
CA GLU A 138 14.04 8.01 -4.04
C GLU A 138 13.35 7.83 -5.40
N HIS A 139 13.20 6.59 -5.86
CA HIS A 139 12.45 6.28 -7.09
C HIS A 139 10.96 6.64 -7.01
N LEU A 140 10.35 6.55 -5.83
CA LEU A 140 8.95 6.94 -5.63
C LEU A 140 8.76 8.46 -5.57
N HIS A 141 9.79 9.21 -5.14
CA HIS A 141 9.81 10.66 -5.10
C HIS A 141 10.16 11.27 -6.46
N ASP A 142 10.87 10.55 -7.34
CA ASP A 142 11.11 10.99 -8.71
C ASP A 142 9.83 10.91 -9.57
N VAL A 143 9.18 12.07 -9.70
CA VAL A 143 7.97 12.26 -10.50
C VAL A 143 8.18 11.92 -11.99
N LYS A 144 9.42 11.99 -12.50
CA LYS A 144 9.73 11.76 -13.93
C LYS A 144 9.99 10.29 -14.25
N SER A 145 10.50 9.50 -13.31
CA SER A 145 10.89 8.09 -13.53
C SER A 145 10.16 7.12 -12.59
N ARG A 146 8.95 7.52 -12.15
CA ARG A 146 8.22 6.79 -11.13
C ARG A 146 7.95 5.34 -11.50
N MET A 147 8.36 4.46 -10.59
CA MET A 147 8.34 3.02 -10.80
C MET A 147 6.92 2.43 -10.76
N THR A 148 6.62 1.46 -11.63
CA THR A 148 5.33 0.72 -11.63
C THR A 148 5.24 -0.27 -10.46
N LEU A 149 4.04 -0.67 -10.05
CA LEU A 149 3.85 -1.70 -9.00
C LEU A 149 4.64 -2.99 -9.24
N GLN A 150 4.68 -3.44 -10.51
CA GLN A 150 5.42 -4.65 -10.89
C GLN A 150 6.93 -4.47 -10.77
N ALA A 151 7.44 -3.28 -11.13
CA ALA A 151 8.83 -2.95 -10.95
C ALA A 151 9.17 -2.79 -9.46
N MET A 152 8.28 -2.20 -8.66
CA MET A 152 8.42 -2.12 -7.20
C MET A 152 8.58 -3.52 -6.58
N LEU A 153 7.74 -4.50 -6.96
CA LEU A 153 7.87 -5.88 -6.44
C LEU A 153 9.20 -6.56 -6.81
N LYS A 154 9.85 -6.11 -7.87
CA LYS A 154 11.17 -6.58 -8.32
C LYS A 154 12.32 -5.76 -7.73
N HIS A 155 12.04 -4.75 -6.91
CA HIS A 155 13.05 -3.93 -6.27
C HIS A 155 13.88 -4.74 -5.28
N ASP A 156 15.16 -4.39 -5.14
CA ASP A 156 16.11 -5.14 -4.32
C ASP A 156 15.73 -5.15 -2.83
N TRP A 157 15.01 -4.13 -2.38
CA TRP A 157 14.42 -4.06 -1.04
C TRP A 157 13.55 -5.30 -0.72
N PHE A 158 12.79 -5.81 -1.68
CA PHE A 158 11.94 -7.00 -1.49
C PHE A 158 12.65 -8.32 -1.74
N LYS A 159 13.81 -8.33 -2.42
CA LYS A 159 14.60 -9.54 -2.69
C LYS A 159 15.45 -9.95 -1.49
N ARG A 160 15.84 -8.99 -0.65
CA ARG A 160 16.71 -9.25 0.49
C ARG A 160 16.00 -10.11 1.53
N LYS A 161 16.60 -11.27 1.83
CA LYS A 161 16.28 -12.03 3.04
C LYS A 161 16.66 -11.17 4.23
N THR A 162 15.66 -10.79 5.02
CA THR A 162 15.88 -10.08 6.28
C THR A 162 16.60 -11.04 7.22
N GLU A 163 17.76 -10.63 7.72
CA GLU A 163 18.48 -11.35 8.76
C GLU A 163 17.54 -11.48 9.97
N ALA A 164 17.35 -12.71 10.43
CA ALA A 164 16.48 -13.07 11.55
C ALA A 164 17.12 -12.67 12.88
#